data_AF-A0A0M9E0L2-F1
#
_entry.id   AF-A0A0M9E0L2-F1
#
_cell.length_a   1.000
_cell.length_b   1.000
_cell.length_c   1.000
_cell.angle_alpha   90.00
_cell.angle_beta   90.00
_cell.angle_gamma   90.00
#
_symmetry.space_group_name_H-M   'P 1'
#
loop_
_entity.id
_entity.type
_entity.pdbx_description
1 polymer ?
#
loop_
_entity_poly.entity_id
_entity_poly.type
_entity_poly.pdbx_seq_one_letter_code
_entity_poly.pdbx_strand_id
1 'polypeptide(L)'
;MKPSKFLIGTLTAIMSLCFAFVLYAGTKFNEVIPLNEPSYKHKKPIVQFTHKKHVADYKAGCGDCHHDKAGKPLKLKHGDNVDKCVKCHSKPGEIKGKNAKGMKSADKRAYHANALHDKCRGCHKDYNKKNNTKKAPTSCNKCHKK
;
A
#
# COMPACT_ATOMS: atom_id res chain seq x y z
N MET A 1 -29.06 -0.48 69.88
CA MET A 1 -30.40 -0.68 69.32
C MET A 1 -30.32 -0.50 67.81
N LYS A 2 -30.60 -1.57 67.04
CA LYS A 2 -30.88 -1.59 65.58
C LYS A 2 -32.42 -1.49 65.41
N PRO A 3 -33.00 -1.01 64.29
CA PRO A 3 -32.78 -1.55 62.93
C PRO A 3 -32.73 -0.50 61.80
N SER A 4 -31.90 -0.65 60.76
CA SER A 4 -32.17 -1.36 59.49
C SER A 4 -33.56 -1.12 58.89
N LYS A 5 -33.62 -0.39 57.77
CA LYS A 5 -34.67 -0.52 56.74
C LYS A 5 -34.00 -0.56 55.36
N PHE A 6 -33.81 -1.81 54.93
CA PHE A 6 -33.56 -2.23 53.57
C PHE A 6 -34.74 -1.90 52.65
N LEU A 7 -34.44 -1.76 51.35
CA LEU A 7 -35.32 -1.90 50.18
C LEU A 7 -36.39 -0.80 49.94
N ILE A 8 -36.26 -0.07 48.82
CA ILE A 8 -37.19 0.00 47.66
C ILE A 8 -36.80 1.18 46.74
N GLY A 9 -36.68 0.92 45.43
CA GLY A 9 -36.70 1.96 44.37
C GLY A 9 -35.48 1.95 43.42
N THR A 10 -35.23 0.89 42.65
CA THR A 10 -35.49 0.81 41.19
C THR A 10 -35.37 2.12 40.38
N LEU A 11 -34.58 2.04 39.30
CA LEU A 11 -34.53 2.91 38.10
C LEU A 11 -33.86 4.29 38.23
N THR A 12 -32.52 4.33 38.11
CA THR A 12 -31.85 5.37 37.31
C THR A 12 -30.79 4.74 36.43
N ALA A 13 -31.25 4.42 35.21
CA ALA A 13 -30.55 4.32 33.94
C ALA A 13 -29.01 4.30 33.95
N ILE A 14 -28.50 3.12 33.59
CA ILE A 14 -27.46 2.85 32.59
C ILE A 14 -27.26 4.05 31.62
N MET A 15 -26.35 4.97 31.94
CA MET A 15 -25.82 5.99 31.01
C MET A 15 -24.59 6.62 31.69
N SER A 16 -23.37 6.12 31.51
CA SER A 16 -22.49 6.68 30.48
C SER A 16 -21.17 5.92 30.53
N LEU A 17 -21.15 4.71 29.95
CA LEU A 17 -19.90 4.09 29.53
C LEU A 17 -19.71 4.41 28.04
N CYS A 18 -19.54 5.70 27.71
CA CYS A 18 -19.11 6.13 26.40
C CYS A 18 -17.60 5.82 26.25
N PHE A 19 -17.28 4.54 26.13
CA PHE A 19 -16.06 4.16 25.41
C PHE A 19 -16.26 4.65 23.99
N ALA A 20 -15.70 5.82 23.68
CA ALA A 20 -15.48 6.24 22.31
C ALA A 20 -14.49 5.26 21.68
N PHE A 21 -14.98 4.09 21.26
CA PHE A 21 -14.35 3.32 20.20
C PHE A 21 -14.46 4.18 18.96
N VAL A 22 -13.50 5.09 18.80
CA VAL A 22 -13.20 5.67 17.51
C VAL A 22 -12.79 4.50 16.64
N LEU A 23 -13.76 3.96 15.89
CA LEU A 23 -13.51 3.01 14.82
C LEU A 23 -12.66 3.76 13.80
N TYR A 24 -11.35 3.64 13.94
CA TYR A 24 -10.41 4.13 12.96
C TYR A 24 -10.64 3.31 11.69
N ALA A 25 -11.41 3.88 10.75
CA ALA A 25 -11.63 3.35 9.41
C ALA A 25 -10.35 3.53 8.58
N GLY A 26 -9.27 2.89 9.03
CA GLY A 26 -8.03 2.77 8.30
C GLY A 26 -8.13 1.71 7.21
N THR A 27 -7.43 1.90 6.10
CA THR A 27 -7.33 0.87 5.06
C THR A 27 -6.72 -0.41 5.62
N LYS A 28 -7.35 -1.56 5.34
CA LYS A 28 -6.87 -2.88 5.80
C LYS A 28 -5.44 -3.11 5.34
N PHE A 29 -4.54 -3.42 6.28
CA PHE A 29 -3.19 -3.85 5.98
C PHE A 29 -3.22 -5.29 5.45
N ASN A 30 -3.32 -5.41 4.13
CA ASN A 30 -3.37 -6.72 3.48
C ASN A 30 -1.97 -7.32 3.38
N GLU A 31 -1.84 -8.61 3.69
CA GLU A 31 -0.55 -9.30 3.61
C GLU A 31 -0.07 -9.47 2.17
N VAL A 32 -1.02 -9.78 1.29
CA VAL A 32 -0.85 -9.89 -0.16
C VAL A 32 -1.88 -9.00 -0.83
N ILE A 33 -1.42 -8.19 -1.77
CA ILE A 33 -2.24 -7.26 -2.55
C ILE A 33 -2.14 -7.67 -4.02
N PRO A 34 -3.24 -8.09 -4.67
CA PRO A 34 -3.24 -8.24 -6.11
C PRO A 34 -3.12 -6.85 -6.73
N LEU A 35 -2.08 -6.61 -7.53
CA LEU A 35 -1.92 -5.38 -8.30
C LEU A 35 -2.81 -5.41 -9.55
N ASN A 36 -4.12 -5.54 -9.30
CA ASN A 36 -5.19 -5.60 -10.30
C ASN A 36 -5.87 -4.24 -10.38
N GLU A 37 -5.65 -3.54 -11.48
CA GLU A 37 -6.25 -2.23 -11.72
C GLU A 37 -7.32 -2.38 -12.81
N PRO A 38 -8.62 -2.42 -12.44
CA PRO A 38 -9.69 -2.75 -13.36
C PRO A 38 -9.94 -1.67 -14.42
N SER A 39 -9.41 -0.46 -14.25
CA SER A 39 -9.58 0.62 -15.23
C SER A 39 -8.93 0.36 -16.59
N TYR A 40 -8.11 -0.70 -16.73
CA TYR A 40 -7.58 -1.11 -18.03
C TYR A 40 -7.26 -2.61 -18.11
N LYS A 41 -7.25 -3.15 -19.34
CA LYS A 41 -6.90 -4.55 -19.59
C LYS A 41 -5.42 -4.82 -19.32
N HIS A 42 -5.15 -5.82 -18.49
CA HIS A 42 -3.80 -6.29 -18.22
C HIS A 42 -3.25 -7.15 -19.38
N LYS A 43 -1.99 -6.92 -19.76
CA LYS A 43 -1.27 -7.69 -20.81
C LYS A 43 -0.44 -8.85 -20.24
N LYS A 44 -0.29 -8.92 -18.92
CA LYS A 44 0.48 -9.91 -18.17
C LYS A 44 -0.35 -10.40 -16.98
N PRO A 45 -0.07 -11.59 -16.44
CA PRO A 45 -0.66 -12.04 -15.19
C PRO A 45 -0.56 -10.99 -14.08
N ILE A 46 -1.58 -10.95 -13.22
CA ILE A 46 -1.63 -10.04 -12.09
C ILE A 46 -0.53 -10.39 -11.10
N VAL A 47 0.22 -9.37 -10.67
CA VAL A 47 1.27 -9.53 -9.66
C VAL A 47 0.62 -9.63 -8.29
N GLN A 48 0.92 -10.70 -7.57
CA GLN A 48 0.56 -10.87 -6.17
C GLN A 48 1.64 -10.22 -5.30
N PHE A 49 1.43 -8.96 -4.91
CA PHE A 49 2.40 -8.19 -4.15
C PHE A 49 2.33 -8.56 -2.66
N THR A 50 3.39 -9.16 -2.13
CA THR A 50 3.51 -9.53 -0.72
C THR A 50 3.87 -8.32 0.14
N HIS A 51 2.90 -7.44 0.40
CA HIS A 51 3.09 -6.19 1.14
C HIS A 51 3.68 -6.42 2.53
N LYS A 52 3.17 -7.39 3.29
CA LYS A 52 3.69 -7.74 4.63
C LYS A 52 5.16 -8.11 4.59
N LYS A 53 5.61 -8.91 3.62
CA LYS A 53 7.02 -9.30 3.51
C LYS A 53 7.95 -8.11 3.26
N HIS A 54 7.52 -7.14 2.45
CA HIS A 54 8.35 -5.97 2.18
C HIS A 54 8.58 -5.13 3.43
N VAL A 55 7.57 -5.00 4.29
CA VAL A 55 7.68 -4.23 5.53
C VAL A 55 8.32 -5.05 6.66
N ALA A 56 7.79 -6.25 6.93
CA ALA A 56 8.17 -7.06 8.08
C ALA A 56 9.51 -7.79 7.90
N ASP A 57 9.75 -8.38 6.73
CA ASP A 57 10.92 -9.23 6.49
C ASP A 57 12.06 -8.41 5.87
N TYR A 58 11.74 -7.63 4.83
CA TYR A 58 12.74 -6.86 4.07
C TYR A 58 12.98 -5.45 4.62
N LYS A 59 12.22 -5.06 5.65
CA LYS A 59 12.39 -3.80 6.39
C LYS A 59 12.30 -2.54 5.51
N ALA A 60 11.53 -2.60 4.42
CA ALA A 60 11.21 -1.42 3.64
C ALA A 60 10.33 -0.46 4.46
N GLY A 61 10.64 0.83 4.41
CA GLY A 61 9.84 1.87 5.04
C GLY A 61 8.56 2.15 4.24
N CYS A 62 7.50 2.61 4.91
CA CYS A 62 6.25 2.95 4.23
C CYS A 62 6.44 4.00 3.12
N GLY A 63 7.32 4.97 3.39
CA GLY A 63 7.72 6.02 2.46
C GLY A 63 8.57 5.56 1.27
N ASP A 64 9.08 4.33 1.29
CA ASP A 64 9.78 3.78 0.13
C ASP A 64 8.82 3.60 -1.03
N CYS A 65 7.54 3.33 -0.78
CA CYS A 65 6.52 3.18 -1.84
C CYS A 65 5.54 4.35 -1.85
N HIS A 66 5.07 4.77 -0.68
CA HIS A 66 4.06 5.82 -0.57
C HIS A 66 4.73 7.20 -0.55
N HIS A 67 4.48 7.98 -1.58
CA HIS A 67 5.02 9.31 -1.73
C HIS A 67 3.92 10.34 -2.03
N ASP A 68 4.21 11.61 -1.79
CA ASP A 68 3.35 12.72 -2.19
C ASP A 68 3.46 13.02 -3.69
N LYS A 69 2.75 14.05 -4.17
CA LYS A 69 2.79 14.47 -5.59
C LYS A 69 4.16 14.98 -6.03
N ALA A 70 4.99 15.45 -5.12
CA ALA A 70 6.36 15.88 -5.39
C ALA A 70 7.38 14.72 -5.35
N GLY A 71 6.92 13.49 -5.05
CA GLY A 71 7.77 12.32 -4.91
C GLY A 71 8.47 12.23 -3.55
N LYS A 72 8.08 13.04 -2.56
CA LYS A 72 8.64 12.97 -1.21
C LYS A 72 8.02 11.78 -0.45
N PRO A 73 8.82 10.99 0.27
CA PRO A 73 8.33 9.89 1.08
C PRO A 73 7.29 10.35 2.11
N LEU A 74 6.17 9.64 2.19
CA LEU A 74 5.16 9.87 3.24
C LEU A 74 5.60 9.21 4.55
N LYS A 75 5.31 9.89 5.66
CA LYS A 75 5.48 9.36 7.03
C LYS A 75 4.18 8.72 7.46
N LEU A 76 4.08 7.40 7.27
CA LEU A 76 2.87 6.62 7.55
C LEU A 76 3.12 5.62 8.68
N LYS A 77 2.06 5.28 9.41
CA LYS A 77 1.99 4.14 10.34
C LYS A 77 1.03 3.08 9.82
N HIS A 78 1.08 1.89 10.42
CA HIS A 78 0.16 0.80 10.07
C HIS A 78 -1.29 1.24 10.26
N GLY A 79 -2.12 0.93 9.27
CA GLY A 79 -3.54 1.29 9.24
C GLY A 79 -3.84 2.64 8.61
N ASP A 80 -2.85 3.53 8.44
CA ASP A 80 -3.08 4.83 7.79
C ASP A 80 -3.67 4.66 6.39
N ASN A 81 -4.57 5.56 6.03
CA ASN A 81 -5.17 5.60 4.71
C ASN A 81 -4.14 5.99 3.65
N VAL A 82 -4.11 5.23 2.56
CA VAL A 82 -3.24 5.49 1.42
C VAL A 82 -4.02 5.48 0.11
N ASP A 83 -3.61 6.34 -0.81
CA ASP A 83 -4.16 6.39 -2.15
C ASP A 83 -3.57 5.29 -3.05
N LYS A 84 -4.38 4.78 -3.98
CA LYS A 84 -3.89 3.91 -5.06
C LYS A 84 -2.99 4.69 -6.01
N CYS A 85 -1.97 4.02 -6.53
CA CYS A 85 -1.02 4.61 -7.48
C CYS A 85 -1.71 5.25 -8.69
N VAL A 86 -2.73 4.57 -9.25
CA VAL A 86 -3.49 5.03 -10.42
C VAL A 86 -4.20 6.38 -10.22
N LYS A 87 -4.46 6.80 -8.97
CA LYS A 87 -5.10 8.09 -8.69
C LYS A 87 -4.27 9.27 -9.22
N CYS A 88 -2.95 9.17 -9.15
CA CYS A 88 -2.03 10.18 -9.68
C CYS A 88 -1.29 9.70 -10.94
N HIS A 89 -0.96 8.41 -11.03
CA HIS A 89 -0.35 7.77 -12.19
C HIS A 89 -1.43 7.20 -13.11
N SER A 90 -2.27 8.08 -13.64
CA SER A 90 -3.58 7.74 -14.20
C SER A 90 -3.56 7.21 -15.64
N LYS A 91 -2.45 7.37 -16.38
CA LYS A 91 -2.39 6.83 -17.75
C LYS A 91 -2.34 5.29 -17.69
N PRO A 92 -3.13 4.58 -18.49
CA PRO A 92 -3.29 3.13 -18.35
C PRO A 92 -2.07 2.37 -18.86
N GLY A 93 -1.72 1.28 -18.15
CA GLY A 93 -0.72 0.32 -18.61
C GLY A 93 0.72 0.85 -18.64
N GLU A 94 1.52 0.28 -19.55
CA GLU A 94 2.95 0.59 -19.73
C GLU A 94 3.21 1.23 -21.11
N ILE A 95 3.87 2.39 -21.13
CA ILE A 95 4.41 3.02 -22.33
C ILE A 95 5.85 2.53 -22.58
N LYS A 96 6.13 2.10 -23.81
CA LYS A 96 7.44 1.54 -24.22
C LYS A 96 7.71 1.69 -25.70
N GLY A 97 8.95 1.41 -26.11
CA GLY A 97 9.37 1.37 -27.52
C GLY A 97 9.23 2.74 -28.20
N LYS A 98 8.80 2.74 -29.46
CA LYS A 98 8.64 3.96 -30.27
C LYS A 98 7.72 4.99 -29.60
N ASN A 99 6.67 4.55 -28.93
CA ASN A 99 5.70 5.44 -28.26
C ASN A 99 6.26 6.11 -27.00
N ALA A 100 7.36 5.59 -26.46
CA ALA A 100 8.06 6.19 -25.31
C ALA A 100 9.33 6.95 -25.72
N LYS A 101 9.64 7.02 -27.03
CA LYS A 101 10.84 7.66 -27.56
C LYS A 101 10.75 9.17 -27.31
N GLY A 102 11.81 9.77 -26.80
CA GLY A 102 11.86 11.21 -26.49
C GLY A 102 11.13 11.64 -25.20
N MET A 103 10.34 10.76 -24.57
CA MET A 103 9.67 11.10 -23.31
C MET A 103 10.67 11.14 -22.14
N LYS A 104 10.51 12.13 -21.26
CA LYS A 104 11.26 12.17 -19.99
C LYS A 104 10.76 11.06 -19.07
N SER A 105 11.62 10.60 -18.16
CA SER A 105 11.24 9.55 -17.20
C SER A 105 10.04 9.95 -16.32
N ALA A 106 9.93 11.23 -15.97
CA ALA A 106 8.77 11.75 -15.24
C ALA A 106 7.46 11.58 -16.02
N ASP A 107 7.47 11.87 -17.32
CA ASP A 107 6.28 11.73 -18.18
C ASP A 107 5.88 10.27 -18.35
N LYS A 108 6.87 9.36 -18.43
CA LYS A 108 6.61 7.92 -18.47
C LYS A 108 5.94 7.45 -17.19
N ARG A 109 6.33 7.99 -16.03
CA ARG A 109 5.69 7.65 -14.74
C ARG A 109 4.25 8.12 -14.65
N ALA A 110 3.74 8.98 -15.53
CA ALA A 110 2.29 9.21 -15.59
C ALA A 110 1.50 7.93 -15.92
N TYR A 111 2.15 6.95 -16.55
CA TYR A 111 1.59 5.62 -16.81
C TYR A 111 1.70 4.72 -15.58
N HIS A 112 0.57 4.16 -15.16
CA HIS A 112 0.44 3.37 -13.94
C HIS A 112 1.47 2.24 -13.84
N ALA A 113 1.62 1.44 -14.91
CA ALA A 113 2.55 0.32 -14.88
C ALA A 113 4.03 0.77 -14.95
N ASN A 114 4.34 1.89 -15.61
CA ASN A 114 5.69 2.45 -15.58
C ASN A 114 6.07 2.94 -14.18
N ALA A 115 5.15 3.61 -13.47
CA ALA A 115 5.38 4.03 -12.09
C ALA A 115 5.68 2.83 -11.17
N LEU A 116 4.87 1.77 -11.27
CA LEU A 116 5.10 0.52 -10.54
C LEU A 116 6.43 -0.13 -10.93
N HIS A 117 6.72 -0.28 -12.23
CA HIS A 117 7.95 -0.90 -12.70
C HIS A 117 9.20 -0.13 -12.26
N ASP A 118 9.19 1.20 -12.31
CA ASP A 118 10.29 2.04 -11.86
C ASP A 118 10.54 1.85 -10.36
N LYS A 119 9.48 1.92 -9.53
CA LYS A 119 9.61 1.78 -8.08
C LYS A 119 10.08 0.39 -7.66
N CYS A 120 9.41 -0.65 -8.15
CA CYS A 120 9.69 -2.04 -7.76
C CYS A 120 11.05 -2.50 -8.31
N ARG A 121 11.28 -2.33 -9.62
CA ARG A 121 12.53 -2.83 -10.24
C ARG A 121 13.72 -1.97 -9.85
N GLY A 122 13.54 -0.67 -9.60
CA GLY A 122 14.59 0.22 -9.11
C GLY A 122 15.15 -0.28 -7.78
N CYS A 123 14.29 -0.38 -6.75
CA CYS A 123 14.69 -0.88 -5.44
C CYS A 123 15.32 -2.29 -5.49
N HIS A 124 14.73 -3.21 -6.27
CA HIS A 124 15.29 -4.55 -6.42
C HIS A 124 16.66 -4.56 -7.09
N LYS A 125 16.89 -3.70 -8.10
CA LYS A 125 18.22 -3.56 -8.74
C LYS A 125 19.23 -2.99 -7.76
N ASP A 126 18.85 -1.98 -6.98
CA ASP A 126 19.74 -1.34 -6.01
C ASP A 126 20.13 -2.33 -4.90
N TYR A 127 19.16 -3.09 -4.38
CA TYR A 127 19.42 -4.17 -3.44
C TYR A 127 20.38 -5.22 -4.02
N ASN A 128 20.11 -5.68 -5.24
CA ASN A 128 20.94 -6.68 -5.91
C ASN A 128 22.38 -6.18 -6.13
N LYS A 129 22.53 -4.91 -6.55
CA LYS A 129 23.83 -4.28 -6.75
C LYS A 129 24.59 -4.12 -5.44
N LYS A 130 23.94 -3.58 -4.40
CA LYS A 130 24.55 -3.35 -3.08
C LYS A 130 25.01 -4.64 -2.41
N ASN A 131 24.28 -5.73 -2.59
CA ASN A 131 24.54 -7.01 -1.92
C ASN A 131 25.17 -8.06 -2.85
N ASN A 132 25.63 -7.66 -4.04
CA ASN A 132 26.19 -8.55 -5.07
C ASN A 132 25.37 -9.84 -5.27
N THR A 133 24.06 -9.69 -5.48
CA THR A 133 23.12 -10.81 -5.54
C THR A 133 22.10 -10.67 -6.67
N LYS A 134 21.32 -11.73 -6.92
CA LYS A 134 20.22 -11.77 -7.90
C LYS A 134 18.89 -12.21 -7.27
N LYS A 135 18.80 -12.12 -5.95
CA LYS A 135 17.65 -12.58 -5.14
C LYS A 135 16.40 -11.72 -5.38
N ALA A 136 16.54 -10.40 -5.47
CA ALA A 136 15.40 -9.53 -5.71
C ALA A 136 14.98 -9.61 -7.19
N PRO A 137 13.68 -9.80 -7.50
CA PRO A 137 13.23 -10.08 -8.86
C PRO A 137 13.22 -8.82 -9.73
N THR A 138 13.90 -8.85 -10.88
CA THR A 138 13.99 -7.70 -11.80
C THR A 138 13.51 -8.00 -13.22
N SER A 139 13.27 -9.28 -13.52
CA SER A 139 12.80 -9.77 -14.83
C SER A 139 11.29 -9.99 -14.83
N CYS A 140 10.67 -9.86 -16.00
CA CYS A 140 9.21 -9.87 -16.15
C CYS A 140 8.56 -11.12 -15.54
N ASN A 141 9.08 -12.31 -15.83
CA ASN A 141 8.47 -13.57 -15.43
C ASN A 141 8.67 -13.90 -13.94
N LYS A 142 9.62 -13.24 -13.25
CA LYS A 142 9.80 -13.42 -11.81
C LYS A 142 8.70 -12.71 -11.00
N CYS A 143 8.10 -11.66 -11.56
CA CYS A 143 6.97 -10.94 -10.96
C CYS A 143 5.63 -11.37 -11.57
N HIS A 144 5.55 -11.46 -12.90
CA HIS A 144 4.37 -11.90 -13.65
C HIS A 144 4.43 -13.41 -13.92
N LYS A 145 4.28 -14.20 -12.84
CA LYS A 145 4.19 -15.65 -12.95
C LYS A 145 2.90 -16.04 -13.66
N LYS A 146 2.98 -17.03 -14.55
CA LYS A 146 1.79 -17.62 -15.20
C LYS A 146 1.00 -18.43 -14.18
#